data_AF-I7CPV3-F1
#
_entry.id   AF-I7CPV3-F1
#
_cell.length_a   1.000
_cell.length_b   1.000
_cell.length_c   1.000
_cell.angle_alpha   90.00
_cell.angle_beta   90.00
_cell.angle_gamma   90.00
#
_symmetry.space_group_name_H-M   'P 1'
#
loop_
_entity.id
_entity.type
_entity.pdbx_description
1 polymer ?
#
loop_
_entity_poly.entity_id
_entity_poly.type
_entity_poly.pdbx_seq_one_letter_code
_entity_poly.pdbx_strand_id
1 'polypeptide(L)'
;MIDPTDREKAIAACAVAVGIVAGMWVGLWLLPAEALNVPMDVTKRQGETYTSPEFRPVPSSFLIVTITAPALAIYYSYVKLSEFDDELGDQDETDDQLTEPIINE
;
A
#
# COMPACT_ATOMS: atom_id res chain seq x y z
N MET A 1 -2.10 -27.15 -11.08
CA MET A 1 -2.18 -25.69 -10.86
C MET A 1 -1.82 -25.51 -9.41
N ILE A 2 -0.66 -24.91 -9.11
CA ILE A 2 -0.22 -24.67 -7.74
C ILE A 2 -0.86 -23.36 -7.32
N ASP A 3 -1.83 -23.44 -6.42
CA ASP A 3 -2.43 -22.27 -5.82
C ASP A 3 -1.44 -21.69 -4.80
N PRO A 4 -1.07 -20.41 -4.92
CA PRO A 4 -0.11 -19.78 -4.02
C PRO A 4 -0.70 -19.67 -2.63
N THR A 5 0.14 -19.89 -1.62
CA THR A 5 -0.27 -19.78 -0.21
C THR A 5 -0.60 -18.33 0.15
N ASP A 6 -1.41 -18.09 1.17
CA ASP A 6 -1.78 -16.71 1.55
C ASP A 6 -0.57 -15.84 1.91
N ARG A 7 0.51 -16.44 2.43
CA ARG A 7 1.79 -15.76 2.67
C ARG A 7 2.44 -15.29 1.37
N GLU A 8 2.43 -16.12 0.33
CA GLU A 8 2.99 -15.78 -0.98
C GLU A 8 2.19 -14.65 -1.65
N LYS A 9 0.86 -14.67 -1.50
CA LYS A 9 -0.02 -13.60 -1.95
C LYS A 9 0.25 -12.26 -1.24
N ALA A 10 0.48 -12.27 0.07
CA ALA A 10 0.82 -11.06 0.82
C ALA A 10 2.16 -10.46 0.39
N ILE A 11 3.19 -11.29 0.21
CA ILE A 11 4.51 -10.86 -0.27
C ILE A 11 4.40 -10.29 -1.70
N ALA A 12 3.64 -10.95 -2.57
CA ALA A 12 3.40 -10.48 -3.93
C ALA A 12 2.69 -9.11 -3.94
N ALA A 13 1.67 -8.91 -3.10
CA ALA A 13 0.96 -7.63 -2.98
C ALA A 13 1.91 -6.49 -2.56
N CYS A 14 2.77 -6.74 -1.56
CA CYS A 14 3.79 -5.78 -1.14
C CYS A 14 4.80 -5.48 -2.25
N ALA A 15 5.30 -6.51 -2.95
CA ALA A 15 6.26 -6.33 -4.04
C ALA A 15 5.67 -5.50 -5.19
N VAL A 16 4.40 -5.73 -5.54
CA VAL A 16 3.69 -4.94 -6.56
C VAL A 16 3.52 -3.50 -6.12
N ALA A 17 3.10 -3.26 -4.86
CA ALA A 17 2.95 -1.90 -4.35
C ALA A 17 4.28 -1.13 -4.39
N VAL A 18 5.37 -1.76 -3.94
CA VAL A 18 6.71 -1.16 -4.01
C VAL A 18 7.13 -0.91 -5.46
N GLY A 19 6.89 -1.85 -6.37
CA GLY A 19 7.21 -1.71 -7.79
C GLY A 19 6.48 -0.54 -8.45
N ILE A 20 5.18 -0.36 -8.15
CA ILE A 20 4.39 0.77 -8.64
C ILE A 20 4.98 2.09 -8.14
N VAL A 21 5.23 2.20 -6.83
CA VAL A 21 5.78 3.43 -6.23
C VAL A 21 7.17 3.73 -6.80
N ALA A 22 8.07 2.74 -6.81
CA ALA A 22 9.41 2.90 -7.34
C ALA A 22 9.39 3.29 -8.83
N GLY A 23 8.54 2.65 -9.64
CA GLY A 23 8.37 2.98 -11.06
C GLY A 23 7.88 4.42 -11.28
N MET A 24 6.94 4.89 -10.46
CA MET A 24 6.47 6.27 -10.50
C MET A 24 7.57 7.28 -10.17
N TRP A 25 8.38 7.02 -9.13
CA TRP A 25 9.51 7.87 -8.77
C TRP A 25 10.63 7.87 -9.81
N VAL A 26 10.93 6.72 -10.41
CA VAL A 26 11.88 6.62 -11.53
C VAL A 26 11.38 7.38 -12.74
N GLY A 27 10.09 7.25 -13.08
CA GLY A 27 9.47 8.02 -14.16
C GLY A 27 9.56 9.53 -13.94
N LEU A 28 9.36 9.99 -12.70
CA LEU A 28 9.54 11.39 -12.33
C LEU A 28 11.00 11.85 -12.50
N TRP A 29 11.97 11.02 -12.10
CA TRP A 29 13.40 11.32 -12.26
C TRP A 29 13.87 11.35 -13.71
N LEU A 30 13.19 10.62 -14.59
CA LEU A 30 13.51 10.57 -16.01
C LEU A 30 12.99 11.80 -16.78
N LEU A 31 12.13 12.61 -16.14
CA LEU A 31 11.64 13.83 -16.75
C LEU A 31 12.74 14.91 -16.80
N PRO A 32 12.90 15.60 -17.94
CA PRO A 32 13.82 16.72 -18.04
C PRO A 32 13.40 17.84 -17.09
N ALA A 33 14.37 18.55 -16.50
CA ALA A 33 14.11 19.60 -15.51
C ALA A 33 13.23 20.73 -16.06
N GLU A 34 13.28 20.95 -17.37
CA GLU A 34 12.46 21.91 -18.11
C GLU A 34 10.97 21.55 -18.06
N ALA A 35 10.62 20.27 -17.93
CA ALA A 35 9.23 19.84 -17.76
C ALA A 35 8.69 20.10 -16.35
N LEU A 36 9.57 20.28 -15.36
CA LEU A 36 9.19 20.69 -14.00
C LEU A 36 9.25 22.21 -13.79
N ASN A 37 9.98 22.94 -14.63
CA ASN A 37 10.13 24.39 -14.54
C ASN A 37 8.97 25.11 -15.27
N VAL A 38 7.84 25.23 -14.58
CA VAL A 38 6.65 25.90 -15.13
C VAL A 38 6.68 27.39 -14.77
N PRO A 39 6.34 28.29 -15.71
CA PRO A 39 6.16 29.70 -15.40
C PRO A 39 5.21 29.88 -14.21
N MET A 40 5.61 30.75 -13.28
CA MET A 40 4.80 31.11 -12.12
C MET A 40 3.98 32.35 -12.47
N ASP A 41 2.65 32.23 -12.38
CA ASP A 41 1.76 33.37 -12.42
C ASP A 41 1.86 34.11 -11.08
N VAL A 42 2.15 35.40 -11.15
CA VAL A 42 2.28 36.28 -9.99
C VAL A 42 1.09 37.23 -9.99
N THR A 43 -0.01 36.78 -9.40
CA THR A 43 -1.22 37.60 -9.29
C THR A 43 -1.19 38.42 -8.00
N LYS A 44 -1.25 39.74 -8.14
CA LYS A 44 -1.32 40.66 -6.98
C LYS A 44 -2.79 40.92 -6.63
N ARG A 45 -3.29 40.37 -5.52
CA ARG A 45 -4.65 40.62 -5.00
C ARG A 45 -4.58 41.16 -3.58
N GLN A 46 -5.30 42.26 -3.33
CA GLN A 46 -5.43 42.88 -2.00
C GLN A 46 -4.10 43.17 -1.28
N GLY A 47 -3.05 43.56 -2.02
CA GLY A 47 -1.74 43.86 -1.44
C GLY A 47 -0.87 42.64 -1.14
N GLU A 48 -1.42 41.42 -1.25
CA GLU A 48 -0.69 40.16 -1.15
C GLU A 48 -0.30 39.64 -2.54
N THR A 49 0.94 39.16 -2.64
CA THR A 49 1.47 38.54 -3.85
C THR A 49 1.17 37.05 -3.78
N TYR A 50 0.23 36.58 -4.60
CA TYR A 50 -0.06 35.16 -4.74
C TYR A 50 0.74 34.61 -5.92
N THR A 51 1.61 33.65 -5.64
CA THR A 51 2.38 32.94 -6.65
C THR A 51 1.76 31.57 -6.87
N SER A 52 1.26 31.30 -8.07
CA SER A 52 0.72 29.99 -8.46
C SER A 52 1.35 29.51 -9.76
N PRO A 53 1.72 28.22 -9.88
CA PRO A 53 2.22 27.69 -11.15
C PRO A 53 1.10 27.71 -12.21
N GLU A 54 1.43 28.08 -13.45
CA GLU A 54 0.46 28.19 -14.55
C GLU A 54 -0.16 26.82 -14.90
N PHE A 55 0.64 25.76 -14.81
CA PHE A 55 0.20 24.37 -14.94
C PHE A 55 0.89 23.48 -13.89
N ARG A 56 0.25 22.37 -13.51
CA ARG A 56 0.81 21.41 -12.54
C ARG A 56 1.59 20.31 -13.29
N PRO A 57 2.92 20.25 -13.18
CA PRO A 57 3.72 19.28 -13.93
C PRO A 57 3.53 17.85 -13.42
N VAL A 58 3.23 17.70 -12.12
CA VAL A 58 2.96 16.41 -11.48
C VAL A 58 1.47 16.29 -11.17
N PRO A 59 0.82 15.19 -11.57
CA PRO A 59 -0.58 14.96 -11.25
C PRO A 59 -0.76 14.84 -9.74
N SER A 60 -1.85 15.41 -9.20
CA SER A 60 -2.11 15.41 -7.76
C SER A 60 -2.31 13.99 -7.19
N SER A 61 -2.63 13.02 -8.05
CA SER A 61 -2.70 11.60 -7.69
C SER A 61 -1.35 10.97 -7.37
N PHE A 62 -0.22 11.59 -7.72
CA PHE A 62 1.11 11.01 -7.50
C PHE A 62 1.37 10.71 -6.01
N LEU A 63 1.11 11.71 -5.15
CA LEU A 63 1.24 11.55 -3.70
C LEU A 63 0.17 10.61 -3.13
N ILE A 64 -1.04 10.66 -3.68
CA ILE A 64 -2.14 9.78 -3.26
C ILE A 64 -1.73 8.32 -3.49
N VAL A 65 -1.24 7.96 -4.68
CA VAL A 65 -0.82 6.59 -5.00
C VAL A 65 0.40 6.17 -4.19
N THR A 66 1.36 7.08 -3.98
CA THR A 66 2.57 6.81 -3.16
C THR A 66 2.22 6.42 -1.72
N ILE A 67 1.14 6.96 -1.15
CA ILE A 67 0.70 6.66 0.22
C ILE A 67 -0.31 5.51 0.25
N THR A 68 -1.28 5.52 -0.67
CA THR A 68 -2.38 4.54 -0.68
C THR A 68 -1.94 3.16 -1.13
N ALA A 69 -1.02 3.03 -2.08
CA ALA A 69 -0.56 1.71 -2.53
C ALA A 69 0.14 0.91 -1.41
N PRO A 70 1.09 1.48 -0.64
CA PRO A 70 1.63 0.81 0.55
C PRO A 70 0.58 0.55 1.63
N ALA A 71 -0.30 1.52 1.90
CA ALA A 71 -1.34 1.36 2.92
C ALA A 71 -2.31 0.22 2.58
N LEU A 72 -2.71 0.08 1.31
CA LEU A 72 -3.55 -1.02 0.84
C LEU A 72 -2.81 -2.35 0.89
N ALA A 73 -1.53 -2.40 0.57
CA ALA A 73 -0.73 -3.62 0.71
C ALA A 73 -0.61 -4.08 2.17
N ILE A 74 -0.38 -3.13 3.09
CA ILE A 74 -0.36 -3.41 4.54
C ILE A 74 -1.72 -3.89 5.01
N TYR A 75 -2.80 -3.18 4.65
CA TYR A 75 -4.16 -3.56 5.00
C TYR A 75 -4.50 -4.97 4.49
N TYR A 76 -4.19 -5.25 3.23
CA TYR A 76 -4.40 -6.57 2.63
C TYR A 76 -3.62 -7.66 3.37
N SER A 77 -2.35 -7.38 3.72
CA SER A 77 -1.54 -8.32 4.48
C SER A 77 -2.12 -8.59 5.87
N TYR A 78 -2.64 -7.55 6.55
CA TYR A 78 -3.21 -7.67 7.88
C TYR A 78 -4.51 -8.47 7.88
N VAL A 79 -5.43 -8.18 6.95
CA VAL A 79 -6.69 -8.93 6.80
C VAL A 79 -6.42 -10.40 6.48
N LYS A 80 -5.42 -10.68 5.63
CA LYS A 80 -5.07 -12.07 5.32
C LYS A 80 -4.31 -12.79 6.42
N LEU A 81 -3.53 -12.08 7.23
CA LEU A 81 -2.88 -12.62 8.41
C LEU A 81 -3.88 -12.92 9.54
N SER A 82 -4.91 -12.08 9.74
CA SER A 82 -5.92 -12.32 10.78
C SER A 82 -6.76 -13.56 10.49
N GLU A 83 -7.09 -13.82 9.22
CA GLU A 83 -7.83 -15.02 8.80
C GLU A 83 -7.02 -16.31 9.06
N PHE A 84 -5.69 -16.21 9.02
CA PHE A 84 -4.78 -17.32 9.32
C PHE A 84 -4.60 -17.56 10.83
N ASP A 85 -4.69 -16.51 11.65
CA ASP A 85 -4.65 -16.61 13.12
C ASP A 85 -5.95 -17.22 13.66
N ASP A 86 -7.11 -16.87 13.08
CA ASP A 86 -8.41 -17.47 13.45
C ASP A 86 -8.44 -18.98 13.14
N GLU A 87 -7.94 -19.43 11.97
CA GLU A 87 -7.85 -20.86 11.63
C GLU A 87 -6.86 -21.65 12.53
N LEU A 88 -5.81 -21.00 13.04
CA LEU A 88 -4.85 -21.61 13.97
C LEU A 88 -5.41 -21.70 15.39
N GLY A 89 -6.19 -20.70 15.83
CA GLY A 89 -6.87 -20.71 17.13
C GLY A 89 -7.93 -21.81 17.24
N ASP A 90 -8.69 -22.04 16.18
CA ASP A 90 -9.71 -23.10 16.15
C ASP A 90 -9.11 -24.53 16.16
N GLN A 91 -7.90 -24.72 15.63
CA GLN A 91 -7.20 -26.02 15.65
C GLN A 91 -6.59 -26.35 17.02
N ASP A 92 -6.06 -25.35 17.73
CA ASP A 92 -5.48 -25.56 19.07
C ASP A 92 -6.56 -25.94 20.10
N GLU A 93 -7.78 -25.38 19.98
CA GLU A 93 -8.92 -25.73 20.84
C GLU A 93 -9.51 -27.12 20.54
N THR A 94 -9.39 -27.64 19.31
CA THR A 94 -9.91 -28.98 18.97
C THR A 94 -8.95 -30.11 19.30
N ASP A 95 -7.63 -29.87 19.23
CA ASP A 95 -6.62 -30.84 19.66
C ASP A 95 -6.60 -30.99 21.21
N ASP A 96 -6.81 -29.91 21.97
CA ASP A 96 -6.85 -29.99 23.44
C ASP A 96 -8.09 -30.76 23.96
N GLN A 97 -9.21 -30.72 23.23
CA GLN A 97 -10.42 -31.47 23.57
C GLN A 97 -10.42 -32.96 23.17
N LEU A 98 -9.47 -33.44 22.36
CA LEU A 98 -9.29 -34.87 22.11
C LEU A 98 -8.42 -35.57 23.17
N THR A 99 -7.81 -34.81 24.09
CA THR A 99 -6.86 -35.35 25.08
C THR A 99 -7.46 -35.64 26.45
N GLU A 100 -8.76 -35.39 26.69
CA GLU A 100 -9.41 -35.89 27.91
C GLU A 100 -9.65 -37.41 27.78
N PRO A 101 -8.92 -38.28 28.48
CA PRO A 101 -9.34 -39.67 28.58
C PRO A 101 -10.66 -39.69 29.34
N ILE A 102 -11.70 -40.25 28.71
CA ILE A 102 -12.87 -40.74 29.43
C ILE A 102 -12.37 -41.85 30.37
N ILE A 103 -11.98 -41.48 31.59
CA ILE A 103 -11.66 -42.42 32.66
C ILE A 103 -13.00 -42.98 33.15
N ASN A 104 -13.45 -44.04 32.48
CA ASN A 104 -14.44 -44.95 33.04
C ASN A 104 -13.70 -45.97 33.91
N GLU A 105 -13.68 -45.77 35.23
CA GLU A 105 -13.76 -46.86 36.22
C GLU A 105 -14.22 -46.35 37.60
#